data_AF-A0A954A8E2-F1
#
_entry.id   AF-A0A954A8E2-F1
#
_cell.length_a   1.000
_cell.length_b   1.000
_cell.length_c   1.000
_cell.angle_alpha   90.00
_cell.angle_beta   90.00
_cell.angle_gamma   90.00
#
_symmetry.space_group_name_H-M   'P 1'
#
loop_
_entity.id
_entity.type
_entity.pdbx_description
1 polymer ?
#
loop_
_entity_poly.entity_id
_entity_poly.type
_entity_poly.pdbx_seq_one_letter_code
_entity_poly.pdbx_strand_id
1 'polypeptide(L)'
;MSDSDSTVHVRMDTSLGALFIALDAKKAPRTVENFLHYVDTSFYEGTIFHRVISTFMAQGGGMTPDYERKTPTRDPIENEADNGLQNTAGTLAMARTGDPHSATSQFFINVVDNPALDFESKDR
;
A
#
# COMPACT_ATOMS: atom_id res chain seq x y z
N MET A 1 6.01 -12.42 26.23
CA MET A 1 5.90 -10.95 26.16
C MET A 1 5.43 -10.64 24.74
N SER A 2 4.23 -10.10 24.62
CA SER A 2 3.41 -10.16 23.40
C SER A 2 3.96 -9.27 22.28
N ASP A 3 3.97 -9.81 21.06
CA ASP A 3 4.26 -9.13 19.77
C ASP A 3 3.25 -7.99 19.42
N SER A 4 2.62 -7.37 20.41
CA SER A 4 1.51 -6.42 20.23
C SER A 4 1.93 -4.96 20.08
N ASP A 5 3.22 -4.63 20.07
CA ASP A 5 3.68 -3.24 20.27
C ASP A 5 3.96 -2.46 18.96
N SER A 6 3.73 -3.05 17.78
CA SER A 6 4.04 -2.38 16.50
C SER A 6 3.05 -2.62 15.37
N THR A 7 1.89 -3.24 15.64
CA THR A 7 0.85 -3.42 14.62
C THR A 7 -0.17 -2.31 14.71
N VAL A 8 -0.30 -1.51 13.64
CA VAL A 8 -1.32 -0.45 13.55
C VAL A 8 -2.53 -0.96 12.78
N HIS A 9 -3.74 -0.71 13.27
CA HIS A 9 -4.97 -1.14 12.61
C HIS A 9 -5.66 0.05 11.95
N VAL A 10 -6.01 -0.10 10.67
CA VAL A 10 -6.72 0.89 9.87
C VAL A 10 -8.02 0.28 9.37
N ARG A 11 -9.13 1.01 9.52
CA ARG A 11 -10.40 0.70 8.86
C ARG A 11 -10.52 1.58 7.61
N MET A 12 -10.73 0.95 6.46
CA MET A 12 -10.99 1.63 5.19
C MET A 12 -12.42 1.33 4.76
N ASP A 13 -13.30 2.33 4.83
CA ASP A 13 -14.67 2.21 4.34
C ASP A 13 -14.70 2.41 2.82
N THR A 14 -15.22 1.42 2.11
CA THR A 14 -15.38 1.46 0.64
C THR A 14 -16.86 1.36 0.26
N SER A 15 -17.19 1.61 -1.01
CA SER A 15 -18.54 1.42 -1.54
C SER A 15 -19.03 -0.03 -1.49
N LEU A 16 -18.14 -1.01 -1.31
CA LEU A 16 -18.46 -2.44 -1.22
C LEU A 16 -18.35 -2.99 0.21
N GLY A 17 -18.12 -2.13 1.20
CA GLY A 17 -17.96 -2.51 2.61
C GLY A 17 -16.62 -2.09 3.20
N ALA A 18 -16.43 -2.40 4.49
CA ALA A 18 -15.24 -2.04 5.24
C ALA A 18 -14.12 -3.08 5.06
N LEU A 19 -12.90 -2.61 4.86
CA LEU A 19 -11.67 -3.38 4.94
C LEU A 19 -10.97 -3.07 6.26
N PHE A 20 -10.50 -4.10 6.96
CA PHE A 20 -9.69 -3.96 8.17
C PHE A 20 -8.26 -4.36 7.86
N ILE A 21 -7.35 -3.42 7.97
CA ILE A 21 -5.95 -3.55 7.55
C ILE A 21 -5.08 -3.53 8.80
N ALA A 22 -4.24 -4.55 8.96
CA ALA A 22 -3.19 -4.58 9.98
C ALA A 22 -1.83 -4.25 9.33
N LEU A 23 -1.18 -3.20 9.82
CA LEU A 23 0.07 -2.66 9.29
C LEU A 23 1.23 -3.03 10.23
N ASP A 24 2.30 -3.60 9.69
CA ASP A 24 3.49 -4.00 10.45
C ASP A 24 4.52 -2.85 10.50
N ALA A 25 4.36 -1.95 11.47
CA ALA A 25 5.25 -0.78 11.62
C ALA A 25 6.67 -1.17 12.06
N LYS A 26 6.90 -2.40 12.50
CA LYS A 26 8.24 -2.89 12.85
C LYS A 26 9.03 -3.32 11.62
N LYS A 27 8.36 -3.97 10.66
CA LYS A 27 8.99 -4.40 9.40
C LYS A 27 9.01 -3.35 8.31
N ALA A 28 8.05 -2.43 8.30
CA ALA A 28 7.95 -1.38 7.28
C ALA A 28 7.65 0.00 7.89
N PRO A 29 8.48 0.51 8.80
CA PRO A 29 8.18 1.72 9.57
C PRO A 29 7.89 2.95 8.68
N ARG A 30 8.68 3.19 7.63
CA ARG A 30 8.50 4.37 6.77
C ARG A 30 7.29 4.23 5.87
N THR A 31 7.04 3.01 5.39
CA THR A 31 5.87 2.68 4.59
C THR A 31 4.59 2.88 5.39
N VAL A 32 4.56 2.38 6.62
CA VAL A 32 3.42 2.52 7.53
C VAL A 32 3.21 3.98 7.91
N GLU A 33 4.27 4.72 8.26
CA GLU A 33 4.18 6.15 8.54
C GLU A 33 3.62 6.93 7.35
N ASN A 34 4.11 6.67 6.14
CA ASN A 34 3.62 7.30 4.92
C ASN A 34 2.15 6.98 4.63
N PHE A 35 1.74 5.71 4.76
CA PHE A 35 0.35 5.31 4.55
C PHE A 35 -0.57 5.98 5.58
N LEU A 36 -0.20 5.95 6.87
CA LEU A 36 -0.97 6.58 7.94
C LEU A 36 -1.06 8.09 7.76
N HIS A 37 -0.03 8.76 7.26
CA HIS A 37 -0.13 10.18 6.92
C HIS A 37 -1.24 10.47 5.90
N TYR A 38 -1.38 9.66 4.85
CA TYR A 38 -2.47 9.81 3.88
C TYR A 38 -3.85 9.44 4.45
N VAL A 39 -3.90 8.58 5.47
CA VAL A 39 -5.12 8.33 6.26
C VAL A 39 -5.47 9.56 7.11
N ASP A 40 -4.54 10.06 7.91
CA ASP A 40 -4.74 11.15 8.86
C ASP A 40 -5.07 12.49 8.20
N THR A 41 -4.65 12.66 6.94
CA THR A 41 -4.95 13.85 6.13
C THR A 41 -6.20 13.69 5.25
N SER A 42 -6.96 12.60 5.42
CA SER A 42 -8.13 12.27 4.59
C SER A 42 -7.82 12.20 3.09
N PHE A 43 -6.55 11.98 2.71
CA PHE A 43 -6.15 11.96 1.30
C PHE A 43 -6.81 10.80 0.55
N TYR A 44 -7.04 9.65 1.19
CA TYR A 44 -7.69 8.52 0.54
C TYR A 44 -9.20 8.71 0.30
N GLU A 45 -9.84 9.70 0.93
CA GLU A 45 -11.27 9.96 0.73
C GLU A 45 -11.57 10.36 -0.71
N GLY A 46 -12.60 9.76 -1.30
CA GLY A 46 -12.95 9.98 -2.70
C GLY A 46 -11.93 9.43 -3.71
N THR A 47 -10.96 8.62 -3.27
CA THR A 47 -10.12 7.86 -4.20
C THR A 47 -10.80 6.55 -4.61
N ILE A 48 -10.40 6.02 -5.77
CA ILE A 48 -10.92 4.76 -6.31
C ILE A 48 -9.84 3.68 -6.42
N PHE A 49 -10.29 2.42 -6.44
CA PHE A 49 -9.51 1.31 -6.99
C PHE A 49 -9.58 1.36 -8.51
N HIS A 50 -8.65 2.08 -9.14
CA HIS A 50 -8.67 2.37 -10.58
C HIS A 50 -8.16 1.22 -11.45
N ARG A 51 -7.47 0.22 -10.86
CA ARG A 51 -6.95 -0.93 -11.59
C ARG A 51 -7.17 -2.21 -10.78
N VAL A 52 -8.07 -3.08 -11.26
CA VAL A 52 -8.40 -4.35 -10.61
C VAL A 52 -8.19 -5.50 -11.60
N ILE A 53 -7.34 -6.45 -11.23
CA ILE A 53 -7.03 -7.64 -12.03
C ILE A 53 -7.25 -8.85 -11.12
N SER A 54 -8.29 -9.63 -11.38
CA SER A 54 -8.76 -10.73 -10.52
C SER A 54 -7.74 -11.85 -10.29
N THR A 55 -6.73 -11.95 -11.15
CA THR A 55 -5.64 -12.93 -11.06
C THR A 55 -4.31 -12.29 -10.61
N PHE A 56 -4.35 -11.10 -10.02
CA PHE A 56 -3.15 -10.35 -9.66
C PHE A 56 -3.37 -9.48 -8.41
N MET A 57 -3.89 -8.26 -8.58
CA MET A 57 -4.09 -7.32 -7.47
C MET A 57 -5.19 -6.29 -7.76
N ALA A 58 -5.59 -5.55 -6.73
CA ALA A 58 -6.43 -4.37 -6.80
C ALA A 58 -5.64 -3.13 -6.33
N GLN A 59 -5.40 -2.17 -7.22
CA GLN A 59 -4.61 -0.97 -6.97
C GLN A 59 -5.50 0.28 -6.83
N GLY A 60 -5.19 1.12 -5.86
CA GLY A 60 -5.94 2.32 -5.50
C GLY A 60 -5.11 3.39 -4.81
N GLY A 61 -5.78 4.34 -4.17
CA GLY A 61 -5.15 5.34 -3.30
C GLY A 61 -4.50 6.53 -3.99
N GLY A 62 -4.71 6.73 -5.30
CA GLY A 62 -4.09 7.86 -6.02
C GLY A 62 -4.88 8.45 -7.19
N MET A 63 -6.11 7.99 -7.44
CA MET A 63 -6.97 8.54 -8.50
C MET A 63 -8.37 8.84 -7.98
N THR A 64 -8.99 9.89 -8.52
CA THR A 64 -10.40 10.26 -8.30
C THR A 64 -11.33 9.43 -9.22
N PRO A 65 -12.67 9.51 -9.04
CA PRO A 65 -13.62 8.81 -9.91
C PRO A 65 -13.51 9.20 -11.40
N ASP A 66 -13.01 10.40 -11.68
CA ASP A 66 -12.77 10.91 -13.04
C ASP A 66 -11.44 10.42 -13.64
N TYR A 67 -10.76 9.47 -12.97
CA TYR A 67 -9.45 8.92 -13.34
C TYR A 67 -8.32 9.96 -13.37
N GLU A 68 -8.50 11.08 -12.66
CA GLU A 68 -7.45 12.07 -12.47
C GLU A 68 -6.56 11.69 -11.28
N ARG A 69 -5.26 11.96 -11.37
CA ARG A 69 -4.34 11.75 -10.25
C ARG A 69 -4.68 12.72 -9.13
N LYS A 70 -4.91 12.20 -7.92
CA LYS A 70 -5.12 13.04 -6.74
C LYS A 70 -3.79 13.65 -6.32
N THR A 71 -3.76 14.97 -6.19
CA THR A 71 -2.55 15.76 -5.90
C THR A 71 -2.87 16.83 -4.85
N PRO A 72 -1.85 17.36 -4.14
CA PRO A 72 -0.44 16.95 -4.15
C PRO A 72 -0.20 15.63 -3.40
N THR A 73 0.82 14.87 -3.81
CA THR A 73 1.40 13.78 -2.99
C THR A 73 2.63 14.28 -2.26
N ARG A 74 3.06 13.57 -1.21
CA ARG A 74 4.39 13.76 -0.61
C ARG A 74 5.49 13.28 -1.56
N ASP A 75 6.72 13.64 -1.20
CA ASP A 75 7.91 13.08 -1.82
C ASP A 75 7.91 11.54 -1.69
N PRO A 76 8.50 10.83 -2.67
CA PRO A 76 8.60 9.39 -2.61
C PRO A 76 9.37 8.87 -1.38
N ILE A 77 9.01 7.68 -0.91
CA ILE A 77 9.69 7.00 0.19
C ILE A 77 10.72 5.98 -0.30
N GLU A 78 11.75 5.75 0.51
CA GLU A 78 12.67 4.62 0.31
C GLU A 78 11.92 3.28 0.38
N ASN A 79 12.41 2.32 -0.39
CA ASN A 79 11.77 1.01 -0.52
C ASN A 79 12.22 0.11 0.63
N GLU A 80 11.25 -0.43 1.39
CA GLU A 80 11.48 -1.32 2.53
C GLU A 80 11.16 -2.80 2.18
N ALA A 81 11.09 -3.17 0.90
CA ALA A 81 10.72 -4.52 0.48
C ALA A 81 11.77 -5.59 0.87
N ASP A 82 12.98 -5.20 1.31
CA ASP A 82 13.99 -6.11 1.88
C ASP A 82 13.67 -6.60 3.31
N ASN A 83 12.48 -6.28 3.83
CA ASN A 83 12.01 -6.65 5.17
C ASN A 83 11.52 -8.11 5.34
N GLY A 84 11.57 -8.91 4.27
CA GLY A 84 11.17 -10.33 4.28
C GLY A 84 9.67 -10.60 4.30
N LEU A 85 8.83 -9.57 4.09
CA LEU A 85 7.40 -9.76 3.79
C LEU A 85 7.20 -10.14 2.33
N GLN A 86 6.28 -11.07 2.08
CA GLN A 86 5.94 -11.55 0.75
C GLN A 86 4.61 -10.97 0.28
N ASN A 87 4.44 -10.85 -1.03
CA ASN A 87 3.21 -10.42 -1.70
C ASN A 87 2.22 -11.58 -1.84
N THR A 88 1.80 -12.15 -0.71
CA THR A 88 0.78 -13.21 -0.66
C THR A 88 -0.63 -12.63 -0.69
N ALA A 89 -1.62 -13.47 -1.02
CA ALA A 89 -3.03 -13.05 -1.07
C ALA A 89 -3.48 -12.39 0.25
N GLY A 90 -4.15 -11.24 0.13
CA GLY A 90 -4.63 -10.42 1.25
C GLY A 90 -3.64 -9.39 1.79
N THR A 91 -2.38 -9.40 1.34
CA THR A 91 -1.40 -8.38 1.74
C THR A 91 -1.61 -7.05 1.01
N LEU A 92 -1.26 -5.95 1.68
CA LEU A 92 -1.23 -4.61 1.11
C LEU A 92 0.23 -4.18 0.94
N ALA A 93 0.58 -3.67 -0.24
CA ALA A 93 1.90 -3.17 -0.56
C ALA A 93 1.84 -1.85 -1.35
N MET A 94 2.92 -1.08 -1.36
CA MET A 94 2.98 0.20 -2.05
C MET A 94 3.21 0.02 -3.55
N ALA A 95 2.41 0.72 -4.36
CA ALA A 95 2.66 0.80 -5.79
C ALA A 95 3.79 1.80 -6.07
N ARG A 96 4.64 1.45 -7.03
CA ARG A 96 5.78 2.26 -7.49
C ARG A 96 5.91 2.20 -9.00
N THR A 97 6.70 3.10 -9.55
CA THR A 97 7.13 3.04 -10.95
C THR A 97 8.31 2.07 -11.11
N GLY A 98 8.99 2.10 -12.26
CA GLY A 98 10.24 1.35 -12.46
C GLY A 98 11.34 1.75 -11.49
N ASP A 99 11.33 2.99 -10.98
CA ASP A 99 12.22 3.43 -9.91
C ASP A 99 11.83 2.75 -8.57
N PRO A 100 12.72 1.98 -7.94
CA PRO A 100 12.47 1.32 -6.66
C PRO A 100 11.97 2.26 -5.56
N HIS A 101 12.43 3.51 -5.54
CA HIS A 101 12.15 4.49 -4.49
C HIS A 101 11.12 5.55 -4.90
N SER A 102 10.15 5.17 -5.75
CA SER A 102 9.13 6.07 -6.29
C SER A 102 7.74 5.95 -5.65
N ALA A 103 7.60 5.14 -4.61
CA ALA A 103 6.33 4.95 -3.92
C ALA A 103 5.87 6.24 -3.20
N THR A 104 4.61 6.64 -3.42
CA THR A 104 3.98 7.79 -2.75
C THR A 104 2.68 7.38 -2.05
N SER A 105 1.51 7.68 -2.62
CA SER A 105 0.21 7.38 -2.01
C SER A 105 -0.43 6.07 -2.48
N GLN A 106 -0.12 5.64 -3.70
CA GLN A 106 -0.75 4.48 -4.30
C GLN A 106 -0.32 3.18 -3.64
N PHE A 107 -1.29 2.30 -3.43
CA PHE A 107 -1.09 0.96 -2.88
C PHE A 107 -1.86 -0.06 -3.71
N PHE A 108 -1.54 -1.34 -3.52
CA PHE A 108 -2.31 -2.45 -4.05
C PHE A 108 -2.55 -3.53 -2.99
N ILE A 109 -3.67 -4.22 -3.12
CA ILE A 109 -4.03 -5.40 -2.34
C ILE A 109 -3.85 -6.62 -3.25
N ASN A 110 -2.99 -7.55 -2.84
CA ASN A 110 -2.78 -8.82 -3.53
C ASN A 110 -4.07 -9.68 -3.42
N VAL A 111 -4.64 -10.12 -4.55
CA VAL A 111 -5.82 -11.01 -4.56
C VAL A 111 -5.46 -12.48 -4.80
N VAL A 112 -4.21 -12.72 -5.18
CA VAL A 112 -3.54 -14.02 -5.28
C VAL A 112 -2.10 -13.86 -4.77
N ASP A 113 -1.36 -14.96 -4.64
CA ASP A 113 0.08 -14.89 -4.34
C ASP A 113 0.86 -14.41 -5.57
N ASN A 114 1.66 -13.36 -5.39
CA ASN A 114 2.41 -12.68 -6.44
C ASN A 114 3.93 -12.70 -6.16
N PRO A 115 4.59 -13.87 -6.18
CA PRO A 115 6.01 -13.98 -5.86
C PRO A 115 6.92 -13.18 -6.82
N ALA A 116 6.45 -12.87 -8.03
CA ALA A 116 7.17 -12.00 -8.96
C ALA A 116 7.26 -10.53 -8.50
N LEU A 117 6.50 -10.13 -7.48
CA LEU A 117 6.58 -8.82 -6.83
C LEU A 117 7.43 -8.82 -5.56
N ASP A 118 7.88 -10.00 -5.11
CA ASP A 118 8.74 -10.10 -3.93
C ASP A 118 10.10 -9.47 -4.21
N PHE A 119 10.71 -8.96 -3.15
CA PHE A 119 12.03 -8.39 -3.23
C PHE A 119 13.05 -9.47 -3.58
N GLU A 120 13.77 -9.27 -4.69
CA GLU A 120 14.87 -10.16 -5.09
C GLU A 120 16.26 -9.57 -4.79
N SER A 121 16.47 -8.26 -5.03
CA SER A 121 17.74 -7.58 -4.77
C SER A 121 17.60 -6.05 -4.73
N LYS A 122 18.59 -5.37 -4.14
CA LYS A 122 18.63 -3.89 -4.03
C LYS A 122 18.96 -3.19 -5.36
N ASP A 123 19.45 -3.95 -6.34
CA ASP A 123 19.95 -3.43 -7.62
C ASP A 123 18.92 -3.57 -8.77
N ARG A 124 17.70 -4.03 -8.48
CA ARG A 124 16.66 -4.36 -9.46
C ARG A 124 15.41 -3.48 -9.36
#